data_AF-A0A7R9C484-F1
#
_entry.id   AF-A0A7R9C484-F1
#
_cell.length_a   1.000
_cell.length_b   1.000
_cell.length_c   1.000
_cell.angle_alpha   90.00
_cell.angle_beta   90.00
_cell.angle_gamma   90.00
#
_symmetry.space_group_name_H-M   'P 1'
#
loop_
_entity.id
_entity.type
_entity.pdbx_description
1 polymer ?
#
loop_
_entity_poly.entity_id
_entity_poly.type
_entity_poly.pdbx_seq_one_letter_code
_entity_poly.pdbx_strand_id
1 'polypeptide(L)' 'MMIDGATHEKMSFTEFLIRTKKTAQVLKEKYGVTKGSTVIVCSKNSLNFFVPIQAAVALGALVFAIPAYSS' A
#
# COMPACT_ATOMS: atom_id res chain seq x y z
N MET A 1 2.35 -15.25 -1.94
CA MET A 1 1.87 -15.16 -0.54
C MET A 1 2.94 -14.41 0.22
N MET A 2 2.56 -13.47 1.06
CA MET A 2 3.49 -12.74 1.93
C MET A 2 3.37 -13.29 3.34
N ILE A 3 4.49 -13.39 4.06
CA ILE A 3 4.54 -13.92 5.42
C ILE A 3 5.38 -12.97 6.25
N ASP A 4 4.87 -12.58 7.41
CA ASP A 4 5.62 -11.83 8.40
C ASP A 4 6.49 -12.81 9.19
N GLY A 5 7.79 -12.60 9.18
CA GLY A 5 8.74 -13.50 9.84
C GLY A 5 8.68 -13.46 11.37
N ALA A 6 8.21 -12.35 11.95
CA ALA A 6 8.15 -12.17 13.40
C ALA A 6 6.81 -12.62 13.98
N THR A 7 5.69 -12.32 13.29
CA THR A 7 4.35 -12.65 13.79
C THR A 7 3.78 -13.94 13.20
N HIS A 8 4.42 -14.49 12.16
CA HIS A 8 3.90 -15.58 11.33
C HIS A 8 2.55 -15.28 10.66
N GLU A 9 2.11 -14.02 10.65
CA GLU A 9 0.96 -13.59 9.87
C GLU A 9 1.19 -13.87 8.39
N LYS A 10 0.10 -14.20 7.69
CA LYS A 10 0.13 -14.52 6.26
C LYS A 10 -0.88 -13.67 5.54
N MET A 11 -0.49 -13.20 4.36
CA MET A 11 -1.39 -12.55 3.42
C MET A 11 -1.38 -13.33 2.10
N SER A 12 -2.55 -13.85 1.73
CA SER A 12 -2.74 -14.49 0.43
C SER A 12 -2.73 -13.44 -0.69
N PHE A 13 -2.46 -13.86 -1.93
CA PHE A 13 -2.53 -12.94 -3.07
C PHE A 13 -3.96 -12.43 -3.32
N THR A 14 -4.97 -13.28 -3.12
CA THR A 14 -6.38 -12.90 -3.25
C THR A 14 -6.74 -11.81 -2.24
N GLU A 15 -6.32 -11.98 -0.99
CA GLU A 15 -6.54 -11.00 0.06
C GLU A 15 -5.81 -9.69 -0.23
N PHE A 16 -4.54 -9.76 -0.66
CA PHE A 16 -3.77 -8.60 -1.07
C PHE A 16 -4.48 -7.82 -2.19
N LEU A 17 -4.99 -8.53 -3.21
CA LEU A 17 -5.71 -7.93 -4.32
C LEU A 17 -7.01 -7.24 -3.87
N ILE A 18 -7.79 -7.89 -3.00
CA ILE A 18 -9.03 -7.31 -2.46
C ILE A 18 -8.72 -6.05 -1.66
N ARG A 19 -7.71 -6.10 -0.77
CA ARG A 19 -7.28 -4.95 0.03
C ARG A 19 -6.82 -3.80 -0.87
N THR A 20 -5.98 -4.11 -1.88
CA THR A 20 -5.47 -3.13 -2.84
C THR A 20 -6.60 -2.43 -3.60
N LYS A 21 -7.59 -3.17 -4.11
CA LYS A 21 -8.74 -2.60 -4.83
C LYS A 21 -9.56 -1.67 -3.93
N LYS A 22 -9.84 -2.09 -2.70
CA LYS A 22 -10.58 -1.27 -1.72
C LYS A 22 -9.79 -0.01 -1.36
N THR A 23 -8.49 -0.12 -1.14
CA THR A 23 -7.63 1.03 -0.86
C THR A 23 -7.57 1.99 -2.05
N ALA A 24 -7.47 1.50 -3.28
CA ALA A 24 -7.48 2.33 -4.48
C ALA A 24 -8.79 3.12 -4.62
N GLN A 25 -9.93 2.46 -4.36
CA GLN A 25 -11.22 3.13 -4.36
C GLN A 25 -11.26 4.27 -3.32
N VAL A 26 -10.81 4.01 -2.09
CA VAL A 26 -10.77 5.02 -1.03
C VAL A 26 -9.83 6.18 -1.38
N LEU A 27 -8.63 5.89 -1.89
CA LEU A 27 -7.66 6.92 -2.32
C LEU A 27 -8.25 7.82 -3.41
N LYS A 28 -8.96 7.24 -4.37
CA LYS A 28 -9.60 7.99 -5.45
C LYS A 28 -10.79 8.82 -4.95
N GLU A 29 -11.74 8.19 -4.27
CA GLU A 29 -13.02 8.80 -3.93
C GLU A 29 -12.93 9.79 -2.76
N LYS A 30 -12.14 9.47 -1.73
CA LYS A 30 -12.03 10.32 -0.53
C LYS A 30 -10.90 11.33 -0.59
N TYR A 31 -9.80 10.97 -1.23
CA TYR A 31 -8.58 11.80 -1.23
C TYR A 31 -8.25 12.40 -2.59
N GLY A 32 -9.03 12.08 -3.64
CA GLY A 32 -8.83 12.64 -4.97
C GLY A 32 -7.50 12.23 -5.61
N VAL A 33 -6.93 11.08 -5.21
CA VAL A 33 -5.68 10.58 -5.79
C VAL A 33 -5.93 10.19 -7.24
N THR A 34 -5.14 10.78 -8.14
CA THR A 34 -5.25 10.61 -9.59
C THR A 34 -3.87 10.57 -10.24
N LYS A 35 -3.84 10.43 -11.57
CA LYS A 35 -2.62 10.55 -12.35
C LYS A 35 -2.00 11.94 -12.16
N GLY A 36 -0.77 11.98 -11.67
CA GLY A 36 -0.06 13.21 -11.30
C GLY A 36 -0.04 13.50 -9.80
N SER A 37 -0.86 12.83 -9.00
CA SER A 37 -0.70 12.85 -7.54
C SER A 37 0.59 12.17 -7.13
N THR A 38 1.19 12.64 -6.04
CA THR A 38 2.33 12.00 -5.38
C THR A 38 1.88 11.44 -4.04
N VAL A 39 2.16 10.15 -3.82
CA VAL A 39 1.85 9.43 -2.58
C VAL A 39 3.15 9.01 -1.92
N ILE A 40 3.31 9.33 -0.64
CA ILE A 40 4.44 8.89 0.16
C ILE A 40 3.97 7.79 1.11
N VAL A 41 4.66 6.66 1.12
CA VAL A 41 4.41 5.56 2.04
C VAL A 41 5.59 5.43 2.99
N CYS A 42 5.33 5.68 4.27
CA CYS A 42 6.27 5.48 5.36
C CYS A 42 5.72 4.39 6.27
N SER A 43 6.41 3.27 6.35
CA SER A 43 6.02 2.19 7.26
C SER A 43 7.22 1.38 7.71
N LYS A 44 7.07 0.72 8.85
CA LYS A 44 7.96 -0.37 9.26
C LYS A 44 7.72 -1.58 8.34
N ASN A 45 8.61 -2.57 8.40
CA ASN A 45 8.39 -3.82 7.68
C ASN A 45 7.04 -4.42 8.13
N SER A 46 6.07 -4.46 7.23
CA SER A 46 4.69 -4.87 7.49
C SER A 46 4.10 -5.44 6.21
N LEU A 47 3.29 -6.49 6.35
CA LEU A 47 2.56 -7.10 5.23
C LEU A 47 1.64 -6.11 4.49
N ASN A 48 1.21 -5.03 5.16
CA ASN A 48 0.36 -4.01 4.55
C ASN A 48 1.14 -2.96 3.75
N PHE A 49 2.47 -2.94 3.80
CA PHE A 49 3.29 -1.91 3.16
C PHE A 49 3.01 -1.78 1.66
N PHE A 50 2.83 -2.90 0.96
CA PHE A 50 2.60 -2.91 -0.48
C PHE A 50 1.17 -2.56 -0.91
N VAL A 51 0.19 -2.64 0.01
CA VAL A 51 -1.22 -2.40 -0.31
C VAL A 51 -1.45 -0.96 -0.80
N PRO A 52 -1.06 0.11 -0.07
CA PRO A 52 -1.25 1.48 -0.53
C PRO A 52 -0.35 1.82 -1.72
N ILE A 53 0.83 1.20 -1.84
CA ILE A 53 1.74 1.40 -2.97
C ILE A 53 1.07 0.93 -4.26
N GLN A 54 0.60 -0.32 -4.31
CA GLN A 54 -0.05 -0.86 -5.49
C GLN A 54 -1.38 -0.16 -5.79
N ALA A 55 -2.11 0.25 -4.75
CA ALA A 55 -3.34 1.01 -4.91
C ALA A 55 -3.09 2.37 -5.58
N ALA A 56 -2.07 3.10 -5.15
CA ALA A 56 -1.69 4.39 -5.74
C ALA A 56 -1.15 4.23 -7.18
N VAL A 57 -0.30 3.22 -7.43
CA VAL A 57 0.19 2.89 -8.77
C VAL A 57 -0.96 2.57 -9.73
N ALA A 58 -1.97 1.82 -9.28
CA ALA A 58 -3.16 1.50 -10.08
C ALA A 58 -3.99 2.74 -10.48
N LEU A 59 -3.87 3.84 -9.73
CA LEU A 59 -4.50 5.12 -10.05
C LEU A 59 -3.61 6.03 -10.93
N GLY A 60 -2.40 5.59 -11.27
CA GLY A 60 -1.41 6.36 -12.02
C GLY A 60 -0.69 7.41 -11.20
N ALA A 61 -0.74 7.33 -9.87
CA ALA A 61 0.00 8.23 -8.98
C ALA A 61 1.49 7.84 -8.90
N LEU A 62 2.34 8.82 -8.66
CA LEU A 62 3.75 8.60 -8.32
C LEU A 62 3.87 8.18 -6.87
N VAL A 63 4.68 7.16 -6.59
CA VAL A 63 4.84 6.63 -5.23
C VAL A 63 6.28 6.74 -4.77
N PHE A 64 6.47 7.29 -3.57
CA PHE A 64 7.75 7.29 -2.87
C PHE A 64 7.65 6.46 -1.60
N ALA A 65 8.47 5.43 -1.51
CA ALA A 65 8.64 4.63 -0.30
C ALA A 65 9.78 5.23 0.53
N ILE A 66 9.49 5.61 1.76
CA ILE A 66 10.52 6.07 2.71
C ILE A 66 10.62 5.10 3.89
N PRO A 67 11.83 4.76 4.33
CA PRO A 67 12.02 3.88 5.48
C PRO A 67 11.54 4.58 6.75
N ALA A 68 10.70 3.89 7.53
CA ALA A 68 10.31 4.36 8.86
C ALA A 68 11.43 4.04 9.87
N TYR A 69 12.50 4.83 9.86
CA TYR A 69 13.48 4.81 10.95
C TYR A 69 12.87 5.52 12.17
N SER A 70 12.79 4.84 13.31
CA SER A 70 12.59 5.52 14.60
C SER A 70 13.94 6.04 15.08
N SER A 71 14.10 7.36 15.11
CA SER A 71 15.15 8.06 15.86
C SER A 71 15.13 7.70 17.33
#